data_AF-A0A2P8KUK2-F1
#
_entry.id   AF-A0A2P8KUK2-F1
#
_cell.length_a   1.000
_cell.length_b   1.000
_cell.length_c   1.000
_cell.angle_alpha   90.00
_cell.angle_beta   90.00
_cell.angle_gamma   90.00
#
_symmetry.space_group_name_H-M   'P 1'
#
loop_
_entity.id
_entity.type
_entity.pdbx_description
1 polymer ?
#
loop_
_entity_poly.entity_id
_entity_poly.type
_entity_poly.pdbx_seq_one_letter_code
_entity_poly.pdbx_strand_id
1 'polypeptide(L)'
;MSHVTHEFPRAYEAATKVDPLILDQALDHIARTAARSRSQTRRLRWIEQRALIALRGDEFRDLDIELPKSAGPDTHEKLQRRMAYHIAVKHEMLEALQALHANMLAQGLEDEAKRPTEDEFQQCMRQAAAAIAKGGEA
;
A
#
# COMPACT_ATOMS: atom_id res chain seq x y z
N MET A 1 -6.69 18.74 15.00
CA MET A 1 -6.58 17.34 14.51
C MET A 1 -7.04 17.35 13.06
N SER A 2 -6.12 17.14 12.12
CA SER A 2 -6.47 17.10 10.69
C SER A 2 -7.36 15.89 10.44
N HIS A 3 -8.57 16.12 9.95
CA HIS A 3 -9.43 15.04 9.49
C HIS A 3 -8.86 14.51 8.18
N VAL A 4 -7.85 13.64 8.26
CA VAL A 4 -7.46 12.80 7.13
C VAL A 4 -8.63 11.84 6.91
N THR A 5 -9.48 12.14 5.92
CA THR A 5 -10.52 11.22 5.46
C THR A 5 -9.85 10.01 4.84
N HIS A 6 -9.61 8.99 5.66
CA HIS A 6 -9.08 7.71 5.20
C HIS A 6 -10.20 6.97 4.46
N GLU A 7 -9.86 6.32 3.34
CA GLU A 7 -10.79 5.52 2.52
C GLU A 7 -11.56 4.45 3.33
N PHE A 8 -10.99 4.03 4.47
CA PHE A 8 -11.58 3.07 5.41
C PHE A 8 -11.57 3.65 6.84
N PRO A 9 -12.52 4.55 7.19
CA PRO A 9 -12.45 5.32 8.42
C PRO A 9 -12.53 4.45 9.68
N ARG A 10 -13.34 3.38 9.65
CA ARG A 10 -13.44 2.42 10.77
C ARG A 10 -12.17 1.61 10.99
N ALA A 11 -11.49 1.22 9.91
CA ALA A 11 -10.25 0.44 10.01
C ALA A 11 -9.11 1.32 10.54
N TYR A 12 -9.05 2.57 10.06
CA TYR A 12 -8.11 3.57 10.54
C TYR A 12 -8.31 3.91 12.03
N GLU A 13 -9.56 4.12 12.44
CA GLU A 13 -9.93 4.35 13.84
C GLU A 13 -9.53 3.17 14.74
N ALA A 14 -9.78 1.94 14.30
CA ALA A 14 -9.36 0.75 15.03
C ALA A 14 -7.83 0.64 15.12
N ALA A 15 -7.10 0.88 14.02
CA ALA A 15 -5.65 0.83 14.03
C ALA A 15 -4.99 1.89 14.91
N THR A 16 -5.63 3.06 15.08
CA THR A 16 -5.09 4.19 15.84
C THR A 16 -5.52 4.21 17.31
N LYS A 17 -6.67 3.62 17.66
CA LYS A 17 -7.23 3.65 19.02
C LYS A 17 -7.05 2.35 19.80
N VAL A 18 -6.72 1.24 19.14
CA VAL A 18 -6.49 -0.04 19.82
C VAL A 18 -5.10 -0.03 20.47
N ASP A 19 -5.02 -0.57 21.68
CA ASP A 19 -3.76 -0.78 22.39
C ASP A 19 -2.80 -1.61 21.51
N PRO A 20 -1.56 -1.14 21.26
CA PRO A 20 -0.57 -1.88 20.49
C PRO A 20 -0.37 -3.33 20.96
N LEU A 21 -0.46 -3.59 22.26
CA LEU A 21 -0.32 -4.93 22.83
C LEU A 21 -1.47 -5.85 22.39
N ILE A 22 -2.70 -5.32 22.30
CA ILE A 22 -3.87 -6.07 21.83
C ILE A 22 -3.74 -6.36 20.33
N LEU A 23 -3.21 -5.41 19.56
CA LEU A 23 -2.97 -5.59 18.14
C LEU A 23 -1.92 -6.68 17.88
N ASP A 24 -0.81 -6.67 18.62
CA ASP A 24 0.23 -7.69 18.52
C ASP A 24 -0.30 -9.08 18.89
N GLN A 25 -1.05 -9.20 19.99
CA GLN A 25 -1.68 -10.46 20.39
C GLN A 25 -2.65 -10.99 19.32
N ALA A 26 -3.43 -10.10 18.69
CA ALA A 26 -4.35 -10.47 17.64
C ALA A 26 -3.62 -10.94 16.37
N LEU A 27 -2.58 -10.23 15.95
CA LEU A 27 -1.75 -10.59 14.79
C LEU A 27 -1.02 -11.92 15.02
N ASP A 28 -0.45 -12.13 16.21
CA ASP A 28 0.19 -13.39 16.60
C ASP A 28 -0.81 -14.56 16.62
N HIS A 29 -2.02 -14.32 17.14
CA HIS A 29 -3.10 -15.32 17.06
C HIS A 29 -3.47 -15.67 15.62
N ILE A 30 -3.58 -14.67 14.72
CA ILE A 30 -3.87 -14.88 13.30
C ILE A 30 -2.75 -15.69 12.64
N ALA A 31 -1.48 -15.34 12.86
CA ALA A 31 -0.33 -16.04 12.32
C ALA A 31 -0.32 -17.51 12.76
N ARG A 32 -0.45 -17.78 14.06
CA ARG A 32 -0.49 -19.15 14.59
C ARG A 32 -1.67 -19.95 14.07
N THR A 33 -2.85 -19.35 13.97
CA THR A 33 -4.06 -20.02 13.50
C THR A 33 -3.95 -20.38 12.02
N ALA A 34 -3.43 -19.46 11.21
CA ALA A 34 -3.18 -19.70 9.80
C ALA A 34 -2.13 -20.81 9.58
N ALA A 35 -1.03 -20.78 10.33
CA ALA A 35 0.04 -21.79 10.27
C ALA A 35 -0.42 -23.19 10.70
N ARG A 36 -1.29 -23.29 11.72
CA ARG A 36 -1.79 -24.56 12.28
C ARG A 36 -3.01 -25.12 11.56
N SER A 37 -3.51 -24.44 10.52
CA SER A 37 -4.63 -24.95 9.73
C SER A 37 -4.26 -26.29 9.08
N ARG A 38 -5.15 -27.29 9.24
CA ARG A 38 -4.92 -28.65 8.69
C ARG A 38 -4.81 -28.66 7.17
N SER A 39 -5.49 -27.73 6.50
CA SER A 39 -5.44 -27.57 5.05
C SER A 39 -4.68 -26.30 4.73
N GLN A 40 -3.41 -26.43 4.39
CA GLN A 40 -2.56 -25.29 4.06
C GLN A 40 -2.85 -24.75 2.65
N THR A 41 -3.88 -23.92 2.57
CA THR A 41 -4.24 -23.18 1.35
C THR A 41 -3.33 -21.98 1.14
N ARG A 42 -3.20 -21.52 -0.10
CA ARG A 42 -2.43 -20.31 -0.44
C ARG A 42 -2.93 -19.05 0.27
N ARG A 43 -4.25 -18.93 0.48
CA ARG A 43 -4.83 -17.82 1.25
C ARG A 43 -4.34 -17.83 2.69
N LEU A 44 -4.20 -19.01 3.31
CA LEU A 44 -3.73 -19.13 4.69
C LEU A 44 -2.26 -18.75 4.81
N ARG A 45 -1.40 -19.21 3.89
CA ARG A 45 0.01 -18.79 3.85
C ARG A 45 0.17 -17.29 3.62
N TRP A 46 -0.67 -16.69 2.78
CA TRP A 46 -0.70 -15.25 2.55
C TRP A 46 -1.10 -14.47 3.80
N ILE A 47 -2.16 -14.91 4.49
CA ILE A 47 -2.61 -14.30 5.75
C ILE A 47 -1.54 -14.43 6.83
N GLU A 48 -0.90 -15.60 6.93
CA GLU A 48 0.22 -15.86 7.85
C GLU A 48 1.39 -14.91 7.59
N GLN A 49 1.91 -14.87 6.37
CA GLN A 49 3.03 -13.98 6.01
C GLN A 49 2.70 -12.52 6.28
N ARG A 50 1.49 -12.08 5.94
CA ARG A 50 1.06 -10.70 6.20
C ARG A 50 1.01 -10.36 7.69
N ALA A 51 0.53 -11.28 8.52
CA ALA A 51 0.52 -11.07 9.96
C ALA A 51 1.95 -11.03 10.53
N LEU A 52 2.84 -11.88 10.05
CA LEU A 52 4.25 -11.90 10.47
C LEU A 52 5.01 -10.63 10.05
N ILE A 53 4.80 -10.12 8.83
CA ILE A 53 5.39 -8.85 8.36
C ILE A 53 4.93 -7.69 9.25
N ALA A 54 3.63 -7.64 9.56
CA ALA A 54 3.06 -6.62 10.44
C ALA A 54 3.65 -6.69 11.86
N LEU A 55 3.81 -7.88 12.43
CA LEU A 55 4.43 -8.08 13.75
C LEU A 55 5.91 -7.67 13.80
N ARG A 56 6.63 -7.80 12.68
CA ARG A 56 8.02 -7.32 12.59
C ARG A 56 8.11 -5.80 12.44
N GLY A 57 7.01 -5.13 12.13
CA GLY A 57 6.99 -3.71 11.78
C GLY A 57 7.55 -3.42 10.39
N ASP A 58 7.68 -4.45 9.54
CA ASP A 58 8.21 -4.30 8.20
C ASP A 58 7.15 -3.68 7.26
N GLU A 59 7.59 -2.83 6.34
CA GLU A 59 6.71 -2.37 5.26
C GLU A 59 6.31 -3.55 4.37
N PHE A 60 5.01 -3.66 4.09
CA PHE A 60 4.48 -4.68 3.21
C PHE A 60 4.96 -4.43 1.77
N ARG A 61 5.70 -5.40 1.21
CA ARG A 61 6.09 -5.42 -0.21
C ARG A 61 5.45 -6.61 -0.89
N ASP A 62 4.70 -6.37 -1.97
CA ASP A 62 4.08 -7.43 -2.77
C ASP A 62 5.08 -8.46 -3.32
N LEU A 63 6.35 -8.07 -3.45
CA LEU A 63 7.45 -8.92 -3.93
C LEU A 63 7.90 -9.97 -2.91
N ASP A 64 7.67 -9.75 -1.61
CA ASP A 64 8.17 -10.61 -0.52
C ASP A 64 7.24 -11.79 -0.23
N ILE A 65 6.09 -11.82 -0.91
CA ILE A 65 5.07 -12.84 -0.78
C ILE A 65 5.13 -13.73 -2.00
N GLU A 66 5.27 -15.04 -1.81
CA GLU A 66 5.10 -15.99 -2.90
C GLU A 66 3.67 -15.89 -3.41
N LEU A 67 3.51 -15.14 -4.50
CA LEU A 67 2.23 -15.06 -5.14
C LEU A 67 1.80 -16.47 -5.57
N PRO A 68 0.51 -16.75 -5.48
CA PRO A 68 -0.08 -17.97 -5.94
C PRO A 68 0.53 -18.50 -7.30
N LYS A 69 1.30 -19.62 -7.33
CA LYS A 69 1.70 -20.34 -8.59
C LYS A 69 0.50 -20.63 -9.51
N SER A 70 0.47 -20.00 -10.67
CA SER A 70 -0.54 -20.09 -11.74
C SER A 70 -1.29 -21.43 -11.80
N ALA A 71 -2.62 -21.39 -11.68
CA ALA A 71 -3.47 -22.56 -11.91
C ALA A 71 -3.55 -22.83 -13.42
N GLY A 72 -2.66 -23.68 -13.93
CA GLY A 72 -2.75 -24.24 -15.28
C GLY A 72 -2.31 -23.32 -16.44
N PRO A 73 -2.22 -23.88 -17.66
CA PRO A 73 -1.53 -23.28 -18.81
C PRO A 73 -2.10 -21.93 -19.31
N ASP A 74 -3.29 -21.56 -18.84
CA ASP A 74 -4.10 -20.44 -19.35
C ASP A 74 -4.01 -19.18 -18.46
N THR A 75 -3.19 -19.20 -17.40
CA THR A 75 -3.12 -18.12 -16.39
C THR A 75 -2.06 -17.07 -16.66
N HIS A 76 -0.96 -17.41 -17.34
CA HIS A 76 0.04 -16.41 -17.74
C HIS A 76 -0.55 -15.44 -18.76
N GLU A 77 -1.30 -15.95 -19.73
CA GLU A 77 -1.97 -15.14 -20.74
C GLU A 77 -3.09 -14.28 -20.12
N LYS A 78 -3.88 -14.82 -19.17
CA LYS A 78 -4.88 -14.02 -18.43
C LYS A 78 -4.24 -12.95 -17.55
N LEU A 79 -3.10 -13.24 -16.91
CA LEU A 79 -2.36 -12.24 -16.13
C LEU A 79 -1.77 -11.17 -17.04
N GLN A 80 -1.14 -11.54 -18.16
CA GLN A 80 -0.64 -10.60 -19.16
C GLN A 80 -1.77 -9.72 -19.72
N ARG A 81 -2.92 -10.30 -20.07
CA ARG A 81 -4.10 -9.53 -20.51
C ARG A 81 -4.62 -8.61 -19.42
N ARG A 82 -4.66 -9.05 -18.15
CA ARG A 82 -5.10 -8.22 -17.03
C ARG A 82 -4.10 -7.08 -16.73
N MET A 83 -2.81 -7.35 -16.82
CA MET A 83 -1.75 -6.34 -16.70
C MET A 83 -1.81 -5.33 -17.85
N ALA A 84 -1.96 -5.81 -19.09
CA ALA A 84 -2.13 -4.97 -20.27
C ALA A 84 -3.37 -4.07 -20.14
N TYR A 85 -4.49 -4.62 -19.66
CA TYR A 85 -5.69 -3.85 -19.38
C TYR A 85 -5.46 -2.78 -18.31
N HIS A 86 -4.82 -3.11 -17.18
CA HIS A 86 -4.50 -2.12 -16.15
C HIS A 86 -3.54 -1.04 -16.64
N ILE A 87 -2.57 -1.40 -17.49
CA ILE A 87 -1.65 -0.44 -18.11
C ILE A 87 -2.42 0.48 -19.05
N ALA A 88 -3.29 -0.07 -19.92
CA ALA A 88 -4.11 0.71 -20.84
C ALA A 88 -5.02 1.70 -20.10
N VAL A 89 -5.77 1.23 -19.09
CA VAL A 89 -6.64 2.09 -18.28
C VAL A 89 -5.85 3.20 -17.58
N LYS A 90 -4.65 2.91 -17.06
CA LYS A 90 -3.79 3.94 -16.47
C LYS A 90 -3.35 5.00 -17.48
N HIS A 91 -3.04 4.60 -18.71
CA HIS A 91 -2.67 5.55 -19.76
C HIS A 91 -3.87 6.40 -20.19
N GLU A 92 -5.04 5.79 -20.41
CA GLU A 92 -6.27 6.53 -20.74
C GLU A 92 -6.65 7.53 -19.62
N MET A 93 -6.55 7.12 -18.35
CA MET A 93 -6.78 8.02 -17.22
C MET A 93 -5.74 9.13 -17.15
N LEU A 94 -4.47 8.85 -17.44
CA LEU A 94 -3.40 9.85 -17.45
C LEU A 94 -3.65 10.88 -18.56
N GLU A 95 -4.02 10.43 -19.76
CA GLU A 95 -4.37 11.31 -20.88
C GLU A 95 -5.58 12.18 -20.55
N ALA A 96 -6.61 11.60 -19.93
CA ALA A 96 -7.79 12.35 -19.48
C ALA A 96 -7.44 13.41 -18.42
N LEU A 97 -6.56 13.06 -17.46
CA LEU A 97 -6.07 14.01 -16.45
C LEU A 97 -5.23 15.12 -17.06
N GLN A 98 -4.36 14.80 -18.03
CA GLN A 98 -3.56 15.79 -18.76
C GLN A 98 -4.43 16.74 -19.57
N ALA A 99 -5.46 16.23 -20.25
CA ALA A 99 -6.42 17.04 -21.00
C ALA A 99 -7.22 17.96 -20.06
N LEU A 100 -7.67 17.44 -18.91
CA LEU A 100 -8.34 18.23 -17.89
C LEU A 100 -7.43 19.32 -17.34
N HIS A 101 -6.16 19.00 -17.04
CA HIS A 101 -5.16 19.98 -16.60
C HIS A 101 -4.89 21.05 -17.66
N ALA A 102 -4.77 20.68 -18.94
CA ALA A 102 -4.62 21.63 -20.04
C ALA A 102 -5.84 22.56 -20.17
N ASN A 103 -7.05 22.04 -19.98
CA ASN A 103 -8.27 22.84 -19.97
C ASN A 103 -8.34 23.78 -18.77
N MET A 104 -7.92 23.35 -17.58
CA MET A 104 -7.84 24.22 -16.40
C MET A 104 -6.85 25.38 -16.63
N LEU A 105 -5.68 25.09 -17.21
CA LEU A 105 -4.71 26.11 -17.63
C LEU A 105 -5.30 27.08 -18.66
N ALA A 106 -6.00 26.56 -19.67
CA ALA A 106 -6.63 27.40 -20.71
C ALA A 106 -7.78 28.27 -20.17
N GLN A 107 -8.43 27.84 -19.09
CA GLN A 107 -9.49 28.59 -18.40
C GLN A 107 -8.95 29.57 -17.33
N GLY A 108 -7.63 29.63 -17.14
CA GLY A 108 -7.01 30.50 -16.13
C GLY A 108 -7.32 30.09 -14.68
N LEU A 109 -7.75 28.84 -14.48
CA LEU A 109 -7.98 28.24 -13.17
C LEU A 109 -6.66 27.59 -12.70
N GLU A 110 -5.65 28.40 -12.46
CA GLU A 110 -4.42 27.94 -11.81
C GLU A 110 -4.69 27.75 -10.32
N ASP A 111 -4.60 26.51 -9.85
CA ASP A 111 -4.41 26.26 -8.42
C ASP A 111 -2.94 26.56 -8.15
N GLU A 112 -2.64 27.62 -7.39
CA GLU A 112 -1.27 28.03 -6.98
C GLU A 112 -0.64 27.02 -6.00
N ALA A 113 -0.84 25.72 -6.20
CA ALA A 113 -0.07 24.69 -5.55
C ALA A 113 1.33 24.69 -6.19
N LYS A 114 2.19 25.57 -5.68
CA LYS A 114 3.62 25.63 -6.01
C LYS A 114 4.17 24.21 -5.93
N ARG A 115 4.49 23.61 -7.08
CA ARG A 115 5.15 22.30 -7.11
C ARG A 115 6.39 22.41 -6.22
N PRO A 116 6.52 21.59 -5.18
CA PRO A 116 7.75 21.58 -4.41
C PRO A 116 8.88 21.28 -5.38
N THR A 117 9.91 22.11 -5.31
CA THR A 117 11.13 21.95 -6.07
C THR A 117 11.75 20.59 -5.75
N GLU A 118 12.53 20.03 -6.69
CA GLU A 118 13.20 18.74 -6.50
C GLU A 118 14.01 18.74 -5.18
N ASP A 119 14.62 19.87 -4.84
CA ASP A 119 15.37 20.04 -3.59
C ASP A 119 14.48 19.94 -2.33
N GLU A 120 13.28 20.53 -2.35
CA GLU A 120 12.29 20.45 -1.27
C GLU A 120 11.79 19.01 -1.08
N PHE A 121 11.57 18.29 -2.19
CA PHE A 121 11.18 16.88 -2.16
C PHE A 121 12.31 16.00 -1.58
N GLN A 122 13.54 16.17 -2.07
CA GLN A 122 14.72 15.44 -1.57
C GLN A 122 15.03 15.78 -0.11
N GLN A 123 14.77 17.01 0.33
CA GLN A 123 14.94 17.41 1.73
C GLN A 123 13.87 16.78 2.62
N CYS A 124 12.61 16.73 2.18
CA CYS A 124 11.53 16.03 2.87
C CYS A 124 11.84 14.53 3.02
N MET A 125 12.28 13.88 1.95
CA MET A 125 12.66 12.46 1.97
C MET A 125 13.84 12.19 2.92
N ARG A 126 14.85 13.07 2.95
CA ARG A 126 15.97 12.97 3.89
C ARG A 126 15.54 13.17 5.35
N GLN A 127 14.63 14.10 5.61
CA GLN A 127 14.07 14.33 6.94
C GLN A 127 13.25 13.13 7.43
N ALA A 128 12.44 12.54 6.56
CA ALA A 128 11.70 11.31 6.85
C ALA A 128 12.65 10.15 7.18
N ALA A 129 13.69 9.95 6.37
CA ALA A 129 14.70 8.91 6.62
C ALA A 129 15.46 9.12 7.95
N ALA A 130 15.80 10.37 8.28
CA ALA A 130 16.49 10.69 9.53
C ALA A 130 15.59 10.53 10.78
N ALA A 131 14.29 10.82 10.66
CA ALA A 131 13.32 10.61 11.73
C ALA A 131 13.14 9.12 12.04
N ILE A 132 13.12 8.27 11.00
CA ILE A 132 13.07 6.81 11.13
C ILE A 132 14.35 6.28 11.82
N ALA A 133 15.52 6.81 11.45
CA ALA A 133 16.79 6.39 12.06
C ALA A 133 16.90 6.78 13.55
N LYS A 134 16.44 7.97 13.95
CA LYS A 134 16.47 8.42 15.35
C LYS A 134 15.42 7.74 16.24
N GLY A 135 14.31 7.27 15.67
CA GLY A 135 13.28 6.54 16.40
C GLY A 135 13.67 5.11 16.79
N GLY A 136 14.80 4.59 16.28
CA GLY A 136 15.30 3.25 16.57
C GLY A 136 16.38 3.16 17.65
N GLU A 137 16.78 4.27 18.27
CA GLU A 137 17.80 4.31 19.35
C GLU A 137 17.23 4.57 20.76
N ALA A 138 15.90 4.47 20.93
CA ALA A 138 15.24 4.61 22.24
C ALA A 138 14.76 3.26 22.81
#